data_AF-A0A327NIL3-F1
#
_entry.id   AF-A0A327NIL3-F1
#
_cell.length_a   1.000
_cell.length_b   1.000
_cell.length_c   1.000
_cell.angle_alpha   90.00
_cell.angle_beta   90.00
_cell.angle_gamma   90.00
#
_symmetry.space_group_name_H-M   'P 1'
#
loop_
_entity.id
_entity.type
_entity.pdbx_description
1 polymer ?
#
loop_
_entity_poly.entity_id
_entity_poly.type
_entity_poly.pdbx_seq_one_letter_code
_entity_poly.pdbx_strand_id
1 'polypeptide(L)'
;MLVKLAEGNLKTKFGVYREILFYNGQKEAIALLMGDVAGAEAVLCRVHSSCLFGHAFNSIECDCREQMEISQQLIQQEGRGIVIWLDQEGKGNGHFALLKSVEHKRLGLAQADAYEAVGFKRDARDYTVAAEILNQLGVKSIRMLTNNPNKVETLTQHGVHVAGIKATTL
;
A
#
# COMPACT_ATOMS: atom_id res chain seq x y z
N MET A 1 -16.38 -2.18 -10.89
CA MET A 1 -16.85 -1.12 -9.96
C MET A 1 -16.43 -1.53 -8.57
N LEU A 2 -15.70 -0.67 -7.85
CA LEU A 2 -15.29 -0.95 -6.47
C LEU A 2 -16.47 -0.77 -5.52
N VAL A 3 -16.77 -1.79 -4.73
CA VAL A 3 -17.85 -1.80 -3.74
C VAL A 3 -17.30 -1.97 -2.33
N LYS A 4 -17.89 -1.27 -1.36
CA LYS A 4 -17.69 -1.54 0.06
C LYS A 4 -18.47 -2.81 0.44
N LEU A 5 -17.80 -3.80 1.02
CA LEU A 5 -18.41 -5.05 1.47
C LEU A 5 -18.75 -5.04 2.95
N ALA A 6 -17.82 -4.59 3.80
CA ALA A 6 -17.96 -4.65 5.25
C ALA A 6 -17.13 -3.57 5.94
N GLU A 7 -17.42 -3.31 7.21
CA GLU A 7 -16.59 -2.47 8.07
C GLU A 7 -16.61 -2.92 9.52
N GLY A 8 -15.57 -2.56 10.26
CA GLY A 8 -15.42 -2.90 11.67
C GLY A 8 -14.33 -2.08 12.35
N ASN A 9 -14.01 -2.43 13.59
CA ASN A 9 -12.92 -1.82 14.34
C ASN A 9 -11.78 -2.82 14.52
N LEU A 10 -10.57 -2.39 14.21
CA LEU A 10 -9.34 -3.15 14.39
C LEU A 10 -8.47 -2.48 15.46
N LYS A 11 -8.19 -3.19 16.56
CA LYS A 11 -7.23 -2.74 17.57
C LYS A 11 -5.84 -3.24 17.21
N THR A 12 -4.87 -2.33 17.10
CA THR A 12 -3.48 -2.65 16.82
C THR A 12 -2.57 -2.08 17.92
N LYS A 13 -1.27 -2.41 17.87
CA LYS A 13 -0.27 -1.75 18.73
C LYS A 13 -0.16 -0.23 18.52
N PHE A 14 -0.76 0.30 17.45
CA PHE A 14 -0.70 1.71 17.07
C PHE A 14 -2.04 2.44 17.27
N GLY A 15 -3.01 1.82 17.94
CA GLY A 15 -4.31 2.40 18.23
C GLY A 15 -5.46 1.65 17.59
N VAL A 16 -6.62 2.30 17.52
CA VAL A 16 -7.84 1.74 16.95
C VAL A 16 -8.05 2.32 15.57
N TYR A 17 -8.21 1.44 14.58
CA TYR A 17 -8.57 1.80 13.23
C TYR A 17 -10.01 1.40 12.95
N ARG A 18 -10.73 2.23 12.19
CA ARG A 18 -11.89 1.76 11.44
C ARG A 18 -11.39 1.04 10.19
N GLU A 19 -11.72 -0.22 10.08
CA GLU A 19 -11.41 -1.06 8.92
C GLU A 19 -12.59 -1.08 7.95
N ILE A 20 -12.31 -0.93 6.66
CA ILE A 20 -13.29 -1.06 5.60
C ILE A 20 -12.76 -2.01 4.53
N LEU A 21 -13.53 -3.05 4.24
CA LEU A 21 -13.24 -4.02 3.17
C LEU A 21 -13.92 -3.56 1.87
N PHE A 22 -13.14 -3.49 0.80
CA PHE A 22 -13.59 -3.20 -0.55
C PHE A 22 -13.33 -4.39 -1.47
N TYR A 23 -14.12 -4.50 -2.55
CA TYR A 23 -13.94 -5.51 -3.60
C TYR A 23 -14.21 -4.91 -4.97
N ASN A 24 -13.34 -5.20 -5.95
CA ASN A 24 -13.45 -4.64 -7.30
C ASN A 24 -14.04 -5.62 -8.33
N GLY A 25 -14.51 -6.80 -7.91
CA GLY A 25 -14.92 -7.88 -8.81
C GLY A 25 -13.83 -8.93 -9.07
N GLN A 26 -12.61 -8.71 -8.57
CA GLN A 26 -11.48 -9.63 -8.74
C GLN A 26 -10.72 -9.85 -7.44
N LYS A 27 -10.42 -8.77 -6.71
CA LYS A 27 -9.62 -8.79 -5.48
C LYS A 27 -10.22 -7.90 -4.42
N GLU A 28 -9.94 -8.27 -3.18
CA GLU A 28 -10.21 -7.47 -2.01
C GLU A 28 -9.12 -6.40 -1.82
N ALA A 29 -9.51 -5.29 -1.21
CA ALA A 29 -8.62 -4.25 -0.71
C ALA A 29 -9.14 -3.73 0.62
N ILE A 30 -8.24 -3.33 1.51
CA ILE A 30 -8.61 -2.90 2.87
C ILE A 30 -8.17 -1.45 3.05
N ALA A 31 -9.05 -0.63 3.64
CA ALA A 31 -8.69 0.68 4.17
C ALA A 31 -8.75 0.66 5.69
N LEU A 32 -7.65 1.06 6.34
CA LEU A 32 -7.59 1.31 7.77
C LEU A 32 -7.56 2.81 8.00
N LEU A 33 -8.54 3.33 8.74
CA LEU A 33 -8.71 4.76 9.00
C LEU A 33 -8.50 5.05 10.48
N MET A 34 -7.64 6.01 10.78
CA MET A 34 -7.52 6.60 12.10
C MET A 34 -8.05 8.03 12.07
N GLY A 35 -8.89 8.37 13.04
CA GLY A 35 -9.58 9.67 13.09
C GLY A 35 -10.60 9.85 11.96
N ASP A 36 -11.14 11.06 11.86
CA ASP A 36 -12.04 11.44 10.76
C ASP A 36 -11.25 11.98 9.56
N VAL A 37 -11.44 11.35 8.40
CA VAL A 37 -10.71 11.65 7.16
C VAL A 37 -11.59 12.30 6.09
N ALA A 38 -12.92 12.24 6.24
CA ALA A 38 -13.84 12.79 5.26
C ALA A 38 -13.77 14.33 5.27
N GLY A 39 -13.62 14.94 4.09
CA GLY A 39 -13.46 16.38 3.95
C GLY A 39 -12.15 16.95 4.49
N ALA A 40 -11.27 16.13 5.06
CA ALA A 40 -9.98 16.55 5.60
C ALA A 40 -8.94 16.77 4.49
N GLU A 41 -7.97 17.63 4.77
CA GLU A 41 -6.86 17.96 3.88
C GLU A 41 -5.53 17.47 4.45
N ALA A 42 -4.57 17.21 3.58
CA ALA A 42 -3.22 16.76 3.91
C ALA A 42 -3.17 15.53 4.84
N VAL A 43 -4.15 14.63 4.70
CA VAL A 43 -4.26 13.41 5.51
C VAL A 43 -3.09 12.48 5.21
N LEU A 44 -2.41 12.00 6.26
CA LEU A 44 -1.28 11.10 6.08
C LEU A 44 -1.77 9.76 5.52
N CYS A 45 -1.21 9.31 4.39
CA CYS A 45 -1.71 8.15 3.66
C CYS A 45 -0.59 7.21 3.24
N ARG A 46 -0.72 5.93 3.56
CA ARG A 46 0.17 4.84 3.10
C ARG A 46 -0.59 3.90 2.19
N VAL A 47 -0.18 3.80 0.92
CA VAL A 47 -0.62 2.71 0.03
C VAL A 47 0.40 1.58 0.12
N HIS A 48 -0.01 0.44 0.65
CA HIS A 48 0.83 -0.71 0.97
C HIS A 48 0.46 -1.92 0.09
N SER A 49 1.45 -2.51 -0.58
CA SER A 49 1.29 -3.74 -1.36
C SER A 49 1.63 -4.93 -0.48
N SER A 50 0.85 -6.00 -0.54
CA SER A 50 1.08 -7.22 0.25
C SER A 50 2.50 -7.79 0.03
N CYS A 51 3.06 -8.35 1.10
CA CYS A 51 4.32 -9.08 1.08
C CYS A 51 4.26 -10.16 2.16
N LEU A 52 4.07 -11.41 1.74
CA LEU A 52 3.95 -12.59 2.59
C LEU A 52 5.21 -12.77 3.45
N PHE A 53 6.39 -12.64 2.83
CA PHE A 53 7.66 -12.85 3.50
C PHE A 53 7.89 -11.84 4.63
N GLY A 54 7.67 -10.55 4.37
CA GLY A 54 7.84 -9.52 5.39
C GLY A 54 6.78 -9.61 6.50
N HIS A 55 5.51 -9.74 6.14
CA HIS A 55 4.41 -9.62 7.11
C HIS A 55 4.11 -10.91 7.88
N ALA A 56 4.25 -12.09 7.26
CA ALA A 56 3.90 -13.36 7.87
C ALA A 56 5.12 -14.17 8.32
N PHE A 57 6.23 -14.13 7.58
CA PHE A 57 7.40 -14.99 7.83
C PHE A 57 8.60 -14.27 8.45
N ASN A 58 8.47 -12.98 8.75
CA ASN A 58 9.52 -12.18 9.39
C ASN A 58 10.84 -12.17 8.60
N SER A 59 10.75 -12.22 7.26
CA SER A 59 11.94 -12.14 6.41
C SER A 59 12.66 -10.80 6.61
N ILE A 60 13.99 -10.86 6.65
CA ILE A 60 14.90 -9.70 6.72
C ILE A 60 15.39 -9.25 5.34
N GLU A 61 14.92 -9.91 4.26
CA GLU A 61 15.35 -9.60 2.88
C GLU A 61 14.63 -8.37 2.30
N CYS A 62 13.64 -7.84 3.01
CA CYS A 62 12.91 -6.64 2.63
C CYS A 62 12.47 -5.86 3.88
N ASP A 63 12.16 -4.58 3.68
CA ASP A 63 11.70 -3.65 4.72
C ASP A 63 10.17 -3.51 4.77
N CYS A 64 9.42 -4.37 4.08
CA CYS A 64 7.97 -4.19 3.90
C CYS A 64 7.22 -4.13 5.24
N ARG A 65 7.56 -5.00 6.19
CA ARG A 65 6.97 -4.98 7.53
C ARG A 65 7.35 -3.70 8.30
N GLU A 66 8.62 -3.32 8.27
CA GLU A 66 9.10 -2.10 8.93
C GLU A 66 8.39 -0.85 8.37
N GLN A 67 8.25 -0.75 7.05
CA GLN A 67 7.52 0.34 6.42
C GLN A 67 6.04 0.39 6.84
N MET A 68 5.39 -0.77 7.03
CA MET A 68 4.02 -0.83 7.56
C MET A 68 3.97 -0.32 9.01
N GLU A 69 4.91 -0.75 9.85
CA GLU A 69 4.99 -0.35 11.25
C GLU A 69 5.26 1.15 11.40
N ILE A 70 6.28 1.69 10.71
CA ILE A 70 6.58 3.14 10.70
C ILE A 70 5.38 3.95 10.21
N SER A 71 4.70 3.48 9.17
CA SER A 71 3.52 4.19 8.64
C SER A 71 2.41 4.31 9.69
N GLN A 72 2.10 3.21 10.39
CA GLN A 72 1.09 3.23 11.44
C GLN A 72 1.54 4.05 12.67
N GLN A 73 2.83 4.07 13.01
CA GLN A 73 3.36 4.94 14.08
C GLN A 73 3.22 6.43 13.73
N LEU A 74 3.58 6.83 12.51
CA LEU A 74 3.42 8.21 12.06
C LEU A 74 1.94 8.62 12.03
N ILE A 75 1.05 7.73 11.58
CA ILE A 75 -0.40 7.97 11.60
C ILE A 75 -0.91 8.10 13.04
N GLN A 76 -0.43 7.27 13.96
CA GLN A 76 -0.76 7.36 15.37
C GLN A 76 -0.34 8.70 15.98
N GLN A 77 0.88 9.16 15.69
CA GLN A 77 1.39 10.45 16.17
C GLN A 77 0.56 11.63 15.66
N GLU A 78 0.10 11.58 14.40
CA GLU A 78 -0.77 12.61 13.82
C GLU A 78 -2.22 12.52 14.35
N GLY A 79 -2.63 11.36 14.87
CA GLY A 79 -4.00 11.06 15.29
C GLY A 79 -5.01 10.96 14.14
N ARG A 80 -4.54 11.06 12.89
CA ARG A 80 -5.36 11.02 11.68
C ARG A 80 -4.58 10.48 10.50
N GLY A 81 -5.12 9.46 9.83
CA GLY A 81 -4.47 8.91 8.65
C GLY A 81 -5.14 7.69 8.07
N ILE A 82 -4.59 7.24 6.94
CA ILE A 82 -5.13 6.16 6.11
C ILE A 82 -4.01 5.16 5.79
N VAL A 83 -4.28 3.87 5.94
CA VAL A 83 -3.49 2.81 5.30
C VAL A 83 -4.39 2.08 4.31
N ILE A 84 -3.97 1.96 3.06
CA ILE A 84 -4.63 1.13 2.05
C ILE A 84 -3.77 -0.10 1.82
N TRP A 85 -4.33 -1.27 2.06
CA TRP A 85 -3.70 -2.55 1.77
C TRP A 85 -4.22 -3.11 0.45
N LEU A 86 -3.30 -3.41 -0.46
CA LEU A 86 -3.58 -4.01 -1.77
C LEU A 86 -2.90 -5.37 -1.87
N ASP A 87 -3.64 -6.40 -2.29
CA ASP A 87 -3.05 -7.71 -2.54
C ASP A 87 -2.26 -7.77 -3.86
N GLN A 88 -0.96 -7.46 -3.74
CA GLN A 88 -0.03 -7.19 -4.84
C GLN A 88 1.37 -7.74 -4.57
N GLU A 89 1.43 -9.00 -4.12
CA GLU A 89 2.67 -9.73 -3.89
C GLU A 89 3.61 -9.68 -5.11
N GLY A 90 4.92 -9.65 -4.85
CA GLY A 90 5.93 -9.73 -5.89
C GLY A 90 5.87 -8.58 -6.90
N LYS A 91 5.57 -7.36 -6.43
CA LYS A 91 5.27 -6.19 -7.29
C LYS A 91 4.13 -6.48 -8.27
N GLY A 92 3.08 -7.15 -7.80
CA GLY A 92 1.91 -7.51 -8.62
C GLY A 92 2.11 -8.72 -9.54
N ASN A 93 3.34 -9.26 -9.65
CA ASN A 93 3.59 -10.48 -10.44
C ASN A 93 3.22 -11.78 -9.68
N GLY A 94 2.93 -11.66 -8.38
CA GLY A 94 2.55 -12.78 -7.53
C GLY A 94 3.74 -13.62 -7.05
N HIS A 95 3.44 -14.57 -6.16
CA HIS A 95 4.45 -15.36 -5.48
C HIS A 95 5.23 -16.31 -6.41
N PHE A 96 4.58 -16.81 -7.47
CA PHE A 96 5.21 -17.68 -8.46
C PHE A 96 6.38 -16.98 -9.17
N ALA A 97 6.19 -15.72 -9.58
CA ALA A 97 7.25 -14.92 -10.20
C ALA A 97 8.42 -14.69 -9.24
N LEU A 98 8.12 -14.46 -7.96
CA LEU A 98 9.12 -14.30 -6.91
C LEU A 98 10.02 -15.54 -6.82
N LEU A 99 9.44 -16.72 -6.70
CA LEU A 99 10.21 -17.98 -6.64
C LEU A 99 10.95 -18.28 -7.94
N LYS A 100 10.36 -18.00 -9.11
CA LYS A 100 11.03 -18.19 -10.41
C LYS A 100 12.26 -17.30 -10.57
N SER A 101 12.25 -16.10 -9.97
CA SER A 101 13.34 -15.12 -10.08
C SER A 101 14.52 -15.33 -9.11
N VAL A 102 14.45 -16.33 -8.21
CA VAL A 102 15.42 -16.49 -7.11
C VAL A 102 16.86 -16.66 -7.59
N GLU A 103 17.10 -17.44 -8.64
CA GLU A 103 18.45 -17.63 -9.16
C GLU A 103 19.05 -16.32 -9.69
N HIS A 104 18.25 -15.48 -10.35
CA HIS A 104 18.68 -14.15 -10.79
C HIS A 104 18.95 -13.22 -9.60
N LYS A 105 18.15 -13.33 -8.52
CA LYS A 105 18.40 -12.60 -7.29
C LYS A 105 19.71 -13.00 -6.61
N ARG A 106 20.05 -14.30 -6.61
CA ARG A 106 21.34 -14.80 -6.10
C ARG A 106 22.54 -14.30 -6.90
N LEU A 107 22.34 -14.02 -8.19
CA LEU A 107 23.33 -13.38 -9.06
C LEU A 107 23.44 -11.86 -8.84
N GLY A 108 22.74 -11.30 -7.85
CA GLY A 108 22.84 -9.89 -7.46
C GLY A 108 21.93 -8.93 -8.22
N LEU A 109 21.03 -9.43 -9.09
CA LEU A 109 20.11 -8.56 -9.82
C LEU A 109 19.14 -7.84 -8.85
N ALA A 110 18.74 -6.63 -9.22
CA ALA A 110 17.60 -6.01 -8.57
C ALA A 110 16.33 -6.81 -8.86
N GLN A 111 15.36 -6.78 -7.96
CA GLN A 111 14.16 -7.62 -8.09
C GLN A 111 13.37 -7.35 -9.38
N ALA A 112 13.35 -6.10 -9.85
CA ALA A 112 12.71 -5.73 -11.11
C ALA A 112 13.38 -6.40 -12.33
N ASP A 113 14.71 -6.43 -12.35
CA ASP A 113 15.48 -7.05 -13.43
C ASP A 113 15.36 -8.57 -13.38
N ALA A 114 15.34 -9.15 -12.17
CA ALA A 114 15.15 -10.57 -11.96
C ALA A 114 13.77 -11.07 -12.46
N TYR A 115 12.72 -10.25 -12.33
CA TYR A 115 11.40 -10.55 -12.90
C TYR A 115 11.41 -10.53 -14.43
N GLU A 116 12.03 -9.52 -15.02
CA GLU A 116 12.12 -9.39 -16.48
C GLU A 116 12.89 -10.58 -17.10
N ALA A 117 13.97 -11.01 -16.45
CA ALA A 117 14.76 -12.16 -16.89
C ALA A 117 13.98 -13.49 -16.94
N VAL A 118 12.91 -13.61 -16.15
CA VAL A 118 12.03 -14.80 -16.15
C VAL A 118 10.65 -14.55 -16.78
N GLY A 119 10.54 -13.50 -17.60
CA GLY A 119 9.36 -13.24 -18.43
C GLY A 119 8.21 -12.50 -17.74
N PHE A 120 8.45 -11.84 -16.60
CA PHE A 120 7.47 -11.05 -15.87
C PHE A 120 7.72 -9.55 -16.02
N LYS A 121 6.74 -8.72 -15.63
CA LYS A 121 6.91 -7.26 -15.67
C LYS A 121 7.83 -6.82 -14.54
N ARG A 122 8.62 -5.77 -14.79
CA ARG A 122 9.45 -5.09 -13.77
C ARG A 122 8.62 -4.62 -12.56
N ASP A 123 7.40 -4.16 -12.84
CA ASP A 123 6.38 -3.79 -11.88
C ASP A 123 4.99 -4.00 -12.53
N ALA A 124 4.18 -4.89 -11.98
CA ALA A 124 2.83 -5.19 -12.44
C ALA A 124 1.75 -4.62 -11.50
N ARG A 125 2.14 -3.76 -10.55
CA ARG A 125 1.19 -3.16 -9.60
C ARG A 125 0.27 -2.16 -10.29
N ASP A 126 -0.95 -2.10 -9.79
CA ASP A 126 -1.97 -1.15 -10.21
C ASP A 126 -2.54 -0.42 -8.98
N TYR A 127 -2.38 0.90 -8.93
CA TYR A 127 -2.83 1.70 -7.80
C TYR A 127 -4.18 2.40 -8.03
N THR A 128 -4.85 2.09 -9.14
CA THR A 128 -6.17 2.64 -9.47
C THR A 128 -7.18 2.35 -8.36
N VAL A 129 -7.18 1.13 -7.82
CA VAL A 129 -8.04 0.74 -6.68
C VAL A 129 -7.80 1.62 -5.45
N ALA A 130 -6.55 2.00 -5.17
CA ALA A 130 -6.27 2.89 -4.05
C ALA A 130 -6.83 4.30 -4.28
N ALA A 131 -6.75 4.82 -5.51
CA ALA A 131 -7.35 6.11 -5.84
C ALA A 131 -8.88 6.07 -5.72
N GLU A 132 -9.53 5.01 -6.21
CA GLU A 132 -10.97 4.80 -6.07
C GLU A 132 -11.40 4.74 -4.60
N ILE A 133 -10.66 4.03 -3.75
CA ILE A 133 -10.89 4.00 -2.29
C ILE A 133 -10.83 5.41 -1.72
N LEU A 134 -9.76 6.17 -2.00
CA LEU A 134 -9.57 7.52 -1.44
C LEU A 134 -10.69 8.48 -1.87
N ASN A 135 -11.13 8.39 -3.12
CA ASN A 135 -12.25 9.16 -3.63
C ASN A 135 -13.56 8.78 -2.91
N GLN A 136 -13.82 7.49 -2.69
CA GLN A 136 -15.00 7.05 -1.92
C GLN A 136 -14.94 7.43 -0.44
N LEU A 137 -13.75 7.53 0.15
CA LEU A 137 -13.55 8.02 1.52
C LEU A 137 -13.79 9.54 1.64
N GLY A 138 -13.81 10.28 0.53
CA GLY A 138 -14.11 11.70 0.51
C GLY A 138 -13.00 12.58 1.10
N VAL A 139 -11.76 12.12 1.10
CA VAL A 139 -10.61 12.95 1.52
C VAL A 139 -10.34 14.03 0.48
N LYS A 140 -10.06 15.27 0.90
CA LYS A 140 -9.77 16.36 -0.05
C LYS A 140 -8.35 16.34 -0.58
N SER A 141 -7.38 15.95 0.26
CA SER A 141 -6.00 15.76 -0.15
C SER A 141 -5.22 14.87 0.82
N ILE A 142 -4.16 14.25 0.32
CA ILE A 142 -3.30 13.36 1.09
C ILE A 142 -1.83 13.81 1.08
N ARG A 143 -1.12 13.45 2.14
CA ARG A 143 0.36 13.42 2.16
C ARG A 143 0.80 11.97 2.12
N MET A 144 1.50 11.57 1.06
CA MET A 144 1.84 10.17 0.83
C MET A 144 3.09 9.75 1.59
N LEU A 145 2.99 8.66 2.34
CA LEU A 145 4.12 7.93 2.92
C LEU A 145 4.69 6.96 1.88
N THR A 146 5.57 7.45 1.01
CA THR A 146 6.12 6.62 -0.07
C THR A 146 7.47 7.09 -0.60
N ASN A 147 8.29 6.13 -1.02
CA ASN A 147 9.51 6.37 -1.80
C ASN A 147 9.31 5.99 -3.28
N ASN A 148 8.08 5.65 -3.71
CA ASN A 148 7.78 5.22 -5.07
C ASN A 148 7.04 6.32 -5.84
N PRO A 149 7.71 7.03 -6.79
CA PRO A 149 7.07 8.11 -7.55
C PRO A 149 5.88 7.63 -8.39
N ASN A 150 5.90 6.38 -8.88
CA ASN A 150 4.82 5.82 -9.70
C ASN A 150 3.48 5.76 -8.94
N LYS A 151 3.52 5.60 -7.61
CA LYS A 151 2.30 5.65 -6.78
C LYS A 151 1.68 7.03 -6.86
N VAL A 152 2.48 8.06 -6.63
CA VAL A 152 2.03 9.45 -6.61
C VAL A 152 1.41 9.83 -7.95
N GLU A 153 2.09 9.49 -9.04
CA GLU A 153 1.60 9.73 -10.40
C GLU A 153 0.27 9.03 -10.65
N THR A 154 0.16 7.73 -10.35
CA THR A 154 -1.08 6.96 -10.58
C THR A 154 -2.24 7.56 -9.80
N LEU A 155 -2.05 7.89 -8.51
CA LEU A 155 -3.10 8.50 -7.70
C LEU A 155 -3.53 9.87 -8.23
N THR A 156 -2.58 10.69 -8.66
CA THR A 156 -2.84 12.03 -9.19
C THR A 156 -3.64 11.97 -10.50
N GLN A 157 -3.26 11.05 -11.41
CA GLN A 157 -3.98 10.81 -12.66
C GLN A 157 -5.43 10.36 -12.44
N HIS A 158 -5.70 9.71 -11.30
CA HIS A 158 -7.05 9.24 -10.91
C HIS A 158 -7.77 10.21 -9.96
N GLY A 159 -7.39 11.49 -9.97
CA GLY A 159 -8.13 12.56 -9.31
C GLY A 159 -7.83 12.75 -7.82
N VAL A 160 -6.86 12.04 -7.25
CA VAL A 160 -6.45 12.24 -5.86
C VAL A 160 -5.49 13.43 -5.79
N HIS A 161 -5.82 14.42 -4.97
CA HIS A 161 -4.90 15.53 -4.70
C HIS A 161 -3.80 15.11 -3.72
N VAL A 162 -2.58 14.90 -4.24
CA VAL A 162 -1.39 14.63 -3.41
C VAL A 162 -0.71 15.95 -3.05
N ALA A 163 -0.92 16.41 -1.81
CA ALA A 163 -0.38 17.67 -1.29
C ALA A 163 1.12 17.60 -0.94
N GLY A 164 1.68 16.40 -0.84
CA GLY A 164 3.10 16.20 -0.57
C GLY A 164 3.49 14.74 -0.38
N ILE A 165 4.79 14.50 -0.31
CA ILE A 165 5.39 13.19 -0.04
C ILE A 165 6.22 13.31 1.24
N LYS A 166 6.12 12.30 2.10
CA LYS A 166 6.96 12.12 3.29
C LYS A 166 7.62 10.75 3.20
N ALA A 167 8.92 10.70 3.49
CA ALA A 167 9.63 9.43 3.57
C ALA A 167 9.03 8.54 4.67
N THR A 168 9.09 7.22 4.47
CA THR A 168 8.65 6.24 5.50
C THR A 168 9.77 6.02 6.51
N THR A 169 10.17 7.09 7.19
CA THR A 169 11.19 7.11 8.25
C THR A 169 10.64 7.90 9.43
N LEU A 170 11.05 7.54 10.65
CA LEU A 170 10.73 8.29 11.87
C LEU A 170 11.56 9.57 11.96
#